data_AF-A0A920IWT7-F1
#
_entry.id   AF-A0A920IWT7-F1
#
_cell.length_a   1.000
_cell.length_b   1.000
_cell.length_c   1.000
_cell.angle_alpha   90.00
_cell.angle_beta   90.00
_cell.angle_gamma   90.00
#
_symmetry.space_group_name_H-M   'P 1'
#
loop_
_entity.id
_entity.type
_entity.pdbx_description
1 polymer ?
#
loop_
_entity_poly.entity_id
_entity_poly.type
_entity_poly.pdbx_seq_one_letter_code
_entity_poly.pdbx_strand_id
1 'polypeptide(L)'
;MTTEYIKSREQFNQPIGKFQSIQHMLTDLYISYSELKELVRYTAKLPLDDNNFQKLVSMSKIKCDEDLPKVGWIAHQLHGAIGFTWDYGLHLLTKKILLNKSLNGKFLFFIQKK
;
A
#
# COMPACT_ATOMS: atom_id res chain seq x y z
N MET A 1 -9.85 9.38 2.42
CA MET A 1 -8.73 10.35 2.45
C MET A 1 -8.24 10.71 1.04
N THR A 2 -7.29 9.99 0.42
CA THR A 2 -6.73 10.38 -0.90
C THR A 2 -7.78 10.43 -2.02
N THR A 3 -8.65 9.43 -2.09
CA THR A 3 -9.72 9.36 -3.11
C THR A 3 -10.76 10.47 -2.98
N GLU A 4 -10.99 10.98 -1.77
CA GLU A 4 -11.85 12.13 -1.54
C GLU A 4 -11.13 13.41 -1.94
N TYR A 5 -9.86 13.56 -1.52
CA TYR A 5 -9.04 14.74 -1.84
C TYR A 5 -8.94 14.98 -3.35
N ILE A 6 -8.66 13.95 -4.15
CA ILE A 6 -8.56 14.10 -5.61
C ILE A 6 -9.89 14.42 -6.30
N LYS A 7 -11.03 14.13 -5.65
CA LYS A 7 -12.36 14.46 -6.16
C LYS A 7 -12.77 15.89 -5.81
N SER A 8 -12.28 16.44 -4.71
CA SER A 8 -12.58 17.80 -4.26
C SER A 8 -11.54 18.83 -4.70
N ARG A 9 -10.28 18.43 -4.92
CA ARG A 9 -9.20 19.33 -5.33
C ARG A 9 -9.31 19.65 -6.81
N GLU A 10 -9.44 20.93 -7.14
CA GLU A 10 -9.50 21.40 -8.52
C GLU A 10 -8.19 22.06 -8.97
N GLN A 11 -7.75 21.73 -10.19
CA GLN A 11 -6.69 22.42 -10.92
C GLN A 11 -7.02 22.38 -12.41
N PHE A 12 -6.61 23.41 -13.16
CA PHE A 12 -6.95 23.53 -14.58
C PHE A 12 -8.47 23.41 -14.83
N ASN A 13 -9.26 24.05 -13.96
CA ASN A 13 -10.73 24.11 -14.01
C ASN A 13 -11.45 22.75 -13.94
N GLN A 14 -10.83 21.74 -13.34
CA GLN A 14 -11.49 20.47 -13.06
C GLN A 14 -10.90 19.76 -11.84
N PRO A 15 -11.65 18.81 -11.23
CA PRO A 15 -11.08 17.93 -10.21
C PRO A 15 -9.87 17.18 -10.74
N ILE A 16 -8.79 17.12 -9.95
CA ILE A 16 -7.55 16.45 -10.37
C ILE A 16 -7.75 14.95 -10.62
N GLY A 17 -8.74 14.32 -9.98
CA GLY A 17 -9.12 12.92 -10.26
C GLY A 17 -9.62 12.65 -11.68
N LYS A 18 -9.88 13.69 -12.50
CA LYS A 18 -10.26 13.54 -13.92
C LYS A 18 -9.06 13.32 -14.85
N PHE A 19 -7.83 13.62 -14.41
CA PHE A 19 -6.65 13.38 -15.24
C PHE A 19 -6.37 11.88 -15.39
N GLN A 20 -6.23 11.41 -16.62
CA GLN A 20 -5.97 10.00 -16.94
C GLN A 20 -4.72 9.46 -16.24
N SER A 21 -3.66 10.28 -16.12
CA SER A 21 -2.44 9.90 -15.39
C SER A 21 -2.71 9.53 -13.93
N ILE A 22 -3.61 10.26 -13.26
CA ILE A 22 -4.03 9.96 -11.88
C ILE A 22 -4.91 8.72 -11.85
N GLN A 23 -5.85 8.59 -12.78
CA GLN A 23 -6.73 7.42 -12.86
C GLN A 23 -5.96 6.12 -13.10
N HIS A 24 -4.99 6.13 -14.01
CA HIS A 24 -4.13 4.97 -14.30
C HIS A 24 -3.31 4.59 -13.07
N MET A 25 -2.65 5.57 -12.43
CA MET A 25 -1.87 5.34 -11.21
C MET A 25 -2.72 4.75 -10.08
N LEU A 26 -3.96 5.21 -9.91
CA LEU A 26 -4.90 4.67 -8.92
C LEU A 26 -5.40 3.27 -9.28
N THR A 27 -5.57 2.99 -10.56
CA THR A 27 -6.02 1.69 -11.05
C THR A 27 -4.95 0.63 -10.81
N ASP A 28 -3.69 0.93 -11.13
CA ASP A 28 -2.55 0.05 -10.88
C ASP A 28 -2.40 -0.25 -9.37
N LEU A 29 -2.52 0.79 -8.54
CA LEU A 29 -2.54 0.63 -7.09
C LEU A 29 -3.71 -0.22 -6.60
N TYR A 30 -4.91 -0.02 -7.16
CA TYR A 30 -6.10 -0.75 -6.75
C TYR A 30 -5.97 -2.25 -7.07
N ILE A 31 -5.40 -2.59 -8.23
CA ILE A 31 -5.13 -3.97 -8.63
C ILE A 31 -4.15 -4.60 -7.64
N SER A 32 -2.98 -3.98 -7.43
CA SER A 32 -1.95 -4.46 -6.50
C SER A 32 -2.49 -4.63 -5.07
N TYR A 33 -3.28 -3.65 -4.58
CA TYR A 33 -3.91 -3.74 -3.27
C TYR A 33 -4.94 -4.88 -3.18
N SER A 34 -5.73 -5.10 -4.24
CA SER A 34 -6.74 -6.15 -4.26
C SER A 34 -6.09 -7.53 -4.19
N GLU A 35 -5.02 -7.75 -4.95
CA GLU A 35 -4.23 -8.98 -4.87
C GLU A 35 -3.65 -9.20 -3.48
N LEU A 36 -3.06 -8.15 -2.89
CA LEU A 36 -2.49 -8.20 -1.55
C LEU A 36 -3.55 -8.57 -0.51
N LYS A 37 -4.71 -7.91 -0.58
CA LYS A 37 -5.82 -8.13 0.35
C LYS A 37 -6.33 -9.56 0.27
N GLU A 38 -6.49 -10.12 -0.93
CA GLU A 38 -6.96 -11.49 -1.09
C GLU A 38 -5.92 -12.51 -0.65
N LEU A 39 -4.63 -12.30 -0.92
CA LEU A 39 -3.54 -13.15 -0.41
C LEU A 39 -3.52 -13.20 1.14
N VAL A 40 -3.63 -12.04 1.78
CA VAL A 40 -3.67 -11.95 3.25
C VAL A 40 -4.94 -12.62 3.81
N ARG A 41 -6.11 -12.38 3.20
CA ARG A 41 -7.38 -12.99 3.64
C ARG A 41 -7.39 -14.50 3.47
N TYR A 42 -6.82 -15.01 2.39
CA TYR A 42 -6.69 -16.44 2.15
C TYR A 42 -5.78 -17.07 3.20
N THR A 43 -4.59 -16.50 3.39
CA THR A 43 -3.61 -16.99 4.38
C THR A 43 -4.16 -16.97 5.80
N ALA A 44 -4.90 -15.92 6.18
CA ALA A 44 -5.49 -15.79 7.52
C ALA A 44 -6.59 -16.82 7.82
N LYS A 45 -7.13 -17.51 6.81
CA LYS A 45 -8.14 -18.56 6.96
C LYS A 45 -7.54 -19.96 7.03
N LEU A 46 -6.26 -20.12 6.73
CA LEU A 46 -5.62 -21.43 6.75
C LEU A 46 -5.40 -21.90 8.19
N PRO A 47 -5.57 -23.21 8.45
CA PRO A 47 -5.11 -23.84 9.69
C PRO A 47 -3.61 -23.63 9.90
N LEU A 48 -3.17 -23.53 11.16
CA LEU A 48 -1.75 -23.33 11.50
C LEU A 48 -0.88 -24.53 11.14
N ASP A 49 -1.47 -25.73 11.08
CA ASP A 49 -0.87 -26.99 10.69
C ASP A 49 -0.90 -27.26 9.18
N ASP A 50 -1.48 -26.34 8.38
CA ASP A 50 -1.41 -26.42 6.93
C ASP A 50 0.05 -26.32 6.45
N ASN A 51 0.48 -27.26 5.62
CA ASN A 51 1.85 -27.32 5.09
C ASN A 51 2.28 -26.03 4.36
N ASN A 52 1.32 -25.27 3.82
CA ASN A 52 1.58 -24.01 3.12
C ASN A 52 1.48 -22.78 4.03
N PHE A 53 1.01 -22.91 5.29
CA PHE A 53 0.74 -21.77 6.17
C PHE A 53 1.96 -20.84 6.30
N GLN A 54 3.12 -21.39 6.69
CA GLN A 54 4.34 -20.60 6.89
C GLN A 54 4.83 -19.92 5.61
N LYS A 55 4.73 -20.63 4.47
CA LYS A 55 5.10 -20.08 3.15
C LYS A 55 4.18 -18.92 2.77
N LEU A 56 2.87 -19.09 2.92
CA LEU A 56 1.88 -18.07 2.55
C LEU A 56 1.90 -16.86 3.48
N VAL A 57 2.19 -17.04 4.78
CA VAL A 57 2.46 -15.93 5.71
C VAL A 57 3.68 -15.13 5.25
N SER A 58 4.75 -15.82 4.87
CA SER A 58 5.98 -15.18 4.38
C SER A 58 5.72 -14.41 3.07
N MET A 59 5.00 -15.03 2.12
CA MET A 59 4.61 -14.37 0.86
C MET A 59 3.71 -13.16 1.10
N SER A 60 2.74 -13.26 2.02
CA SER A 60 1.86 -12.16 2.41
C SER A 60 2.65 -11.00 2.98
N LYS A 61 3.62 -11.27 3.87
CA LYS A 61 4.50 -10.25 4.45
C LYS A 61 5.35 -9.56 3.40
N ILE A 62 5.96 -10.32 2.50
CA ILE A 62 6.75 -9.79 1.38
C ILE A 62 5.90 -8.86 0.51
N LYS A 63 4.72 -9.31 0.07
CA LYS A 63 3.86 -8.50 -0.80
C LYS A 63 3.38 -7.22 -0.08
N CYS A 64 3.06 -7.29 1.22
CA CYS A 64 2.78 -6.10 2.04
C CYS A 64 3.95 -5.10 2.02
N ASP A 65 5.17 -5.58 2.21
CA ASP A 65 6.38 -4.76 2.30
C ASP A 65 6.76 -4.11 0.95
N GLU A 66 6.38 -4.73 -0.16
CA GLU A 66 6.61 -4.21 -1.50
C GLU A 66 5.53 -3.22 -1.94
N ASP A 67 4.26 -3.53 -1.70
CA ASP A 67 3.14 -2.80 -2.29
C ASP A 67 2.66 -1.62 -1.42
N LEU A 68 2.62 -1.76 -0.08
CA LEU A 68 2.12 -0.69 0.79
C LEU A 68 2.96 0.60 0.74
N PRO A 69 4.31 0.57 0.64
CA PRO A 69 5.08 1.80 0.48
C PRO A 69 4.71 2.58 -0.78
N LYS A 70 4.38 1.90 -1.88
CA LYS A 70 3.96 2.54 -3.14
C LYS A 70 2.66 3.33 -2.92
N VAL A 71 1.71 2.77 -2.18
CA VAL A 71 0.46 3.45 -1.80
C VAL A 71 0.75 4.75 -1.03
N GLY A 72 1.67 4.69 -0.05
CA GLY A 72 2.08 5.86 0.73
C GLY A 72 2.69 6.96 -0.14
N TRP A 73 3.64 6.61 -1.01
CA TRP A 73 4.31 7.58 -1.88
C TRP A 73 3.37 8.20 -2.91
N ILE A 74 2.50 7.40 -3.53
CA ILE A 74 1.50 7.92 -4.46
C ILE A 74 0.49 8.80 -3.73
N ALA A 75 0.09 8.46 -2.51
CA ALA A 75 -0.75 9.34 -1.71
C ALA A 75 -0.05 10.70 -1.48
N HIS A 76 1.24 10.72 -1.14
CA HIS A 76 1.99 11.98 -1.01
C HIS A 76 2.02 12.76 -2.32
N GLN A 77 2.27 12.08 -3.45
CA GLN A 77 2.29 12.69 -4.78
C GLN A 77 0.93 13.34 -5.13
N LEU A 78 -0.19 12.64 -4.89
CA LEU A 78 -1.53 13.13 -5.21
C LEU A 78 -1.98 14.29 -4.32
N HIS A 79 -1.51 14.34 -3.07
CA HIS A 79 -1.77 15.49 -2.20
C HIS A 79 -0.87 16.69 -2.54
N GLY A 80 0.34 16.44 -3.06
CA GLY A 80 1.35 17.48 -3.25
C GLY A 80 1.87 17.99 -1.90
N ALA A 81 2.16 19.29 -1.81
CA ALA A 81 2.79 19.88 -0.62
C ALA A 81 2.00 19.63 0.69
N ILE A 82 0.65 19.68 0.64
CA ILE A 82 -0.19 19.43 1.84
C ILE A 82 -0.02 18.00 2.37
N GLY A 83 0.32 17.04 1.52
CA GLY A 83 0.60 15.67 1.95
C GLY A 83 1.83 15.54 2.84
N PHE A 84 2.72 16.52 2.83
CA PHE A 84 3.95 16.57 3.64
C PHE A 84 3.81 17.40 4.91
N THR A 85 2.68 18.09 5.11
CA THR A 85 2.48 18.89 6.31
C THR A 85 2.06 18.03 7.50
N TRP A 86 2.25 18.58 8.70
CA TRP A 86 1.81 17.93 9.93
C TRP A 86 0.28 17.94 10.06
N ASP A 87 -0.36 19.00 9.60
CA ASP A 87 -1.81 19.21 9.72
C ASP A 87 -2.65 18.16 8.99
N TYR A 88 -2.16 17.65 7.86
CA TYR A 88 -2.90 16.65 7.08
C TYR A 88 -2.76 15.22 7.64
N GLY A 89 -1.71 14.93 8.40
CA GLY A 89 -1.51 13.63 9.05
C GLY A 89 -1.13 12.45 8.15
N LEU A 90 -1.04 12.61 6.82
CA LEU A 90 -0.66 11.52 5.90
C LEU A 90 0.70 10.89 6.24
N HIS A 91 1.63 11.69 6.72
CA HIS A 91 2.95 11.23 7.17
C HIS A 91 2.87 10.17 8.29
N LEU A 92 1.82 10.14 9.11
CA LEU A 92 1.64 9.13 10.16
C LEU A 92 1.39 7.73 9.55
N LEU A 93 0.56 7.67 8.50
CA LEU A 93 0.29 6.42 7.79
C LEU A 93 1.55 5.92 7.06
N THR A 94 2.27 6.81 6.38
CA THR A 94 3.51 6.46 5.68
C THR A 94 4.58 5.98 6.66
N LYS A 95 4.76 6.65 7.81
CA LYS A 95 5.68 6.20 8.87
C LYS A 95 5.32 4.81 9.39
N LYS A 96 4.03 4.52 9.61
CA LYS A 96 3.55 3.20 10.05
C LYS A 96 3.85 2.11 9.01
N ILE A 97 3.65 2.40 7.73
CA ILE A 97 3.98 1.48 6.63
C ILE A 97 5.47 1.16 6.63
N LEU A 98 6.32 2.18 6.71
CA LEU A 98 7.77 2.01 6.69
C LEU A 98 8.29 1.28 7.93
N LEU A 99 7.70 1.52 9.10
CA LEU A 99 7.99 0.79 10.33
C LEU A 99 7.61 -0.70 10.17
N ASN A 100 6.39 -1.00 9.73
CA ASN A 100 5.97 -2.40 9.55
C ASN A 100 6.83 -3.15 8.53
N LYS A 101 7.35 -2.45 7.52
CA LYS A 101 8.31 -3.00 6.56
C LYS A 101 9.66 -3.35 7.19
N SER A 102 10.13 -2.61 8.19
CA SER A 102 11.40 -2.92 8.86
C SER A 102 11.27 -4.03 9.90
N LEU A 103 10.06 -4.27 10.42
CA LEU A 103 9.75 -5.30 11.40
C LEU A 103 9.54 -6.68 10.75
N ASN A 104 9.77 -7.74 11.55
CA ASN A 104 9.54 -9.15 11.21
C ASN A 104 10.39 -9.72 10.05
N GLY A 105 11.60 -9.17 9.86
CA GLY A 105 12.57 -9.64 8.88
C GLY A 105 12.40 -9.01 7.49
N LYS A 106 13.52 -8.75 6.81
CA LYS A 106 13.54 -8.24 5.43
C LYS A 106 13.32 -9.38 4.44
N PHE A 107 12.90 -9.06 3.22
CA PHE A 107 12.76 -9.96 2.07
C PHE A 107 13.85 -11.06 1.98
N LEU A 108 15.12 -10.69 2.20
CA LEU A 108 16.27 -11.61 2.17
C LEU A 108 16.21 -12.75 3.20
N PHE A 109 15.62 -12.50 4.38
CA PHE A 109 15.46 -13.51 5.43
C PHE A 109 14.52 -14.64 5.00
N PHE A 110 13.50 -14.32 4.19
CA PHE A 110 12.50 -15.30 3.74
C PHE A 110 12.95 -16.12 2.53
N ILE A 111 13.88 -15.61 1.70
CA ILE A 111 14.48 -16.37 0.58
C ILE A 111 15.47 -17.42 1.08
N GLN A 112 16.19 -17.13 2.18
CA GLN A 112 17.23 -18.01 2.72
C GLN A 112 16.70 -19.20 3.53
N LYS A 113 15.39 -19.27 3.83
CA LYS A 113 14.77 -20.38 4.57
C LYS A 113 14.28 -21.54 3.67
N LYS A 114 14.85 -21.70 2.48
CA LYS A 114 14.66 -22.89 1.65
C LYS A 114 15.68 -23.96 1.97
#